data_AF-A0A0M9YKT7-F1
#
_entry.id   AF-A0A0M9YKT7-F1
#
_cell.length_a   1.000
_cell.length_b   1.000
_cell.length_c   1.000
_cell.angle_alpha   90.00
_cell.angle_beta   90.00
_cell.angle_gamma   90.00
#
_symmetry.space_group_name_H-M   'P 1'
#
loop_
_entity.id
_entity.type
_entity.pdbx_description
1 polymer ?
#
loop_
_entity_poly.entity_id
_entity_poly.type
_entity_poly.pdbx_seq_one_letter_code
_entity_poly.pdbx_strand_id
1 'polypeptide(L)'
;MLTTAAATAVGAAALHAAHGLRKQVVALREDLAAARAEHRADQSVSLPQQARSSATPAAEIRAAVAEALAEERERELAEARAFWAAQEARDAADAPSPMLGGLAGLGEDAAFFLPRQADFTGLEAEALEMAEALETAEEFPEDSPELAAARRRHPSHPDFVPVQTPVVADHEATVSRLEELAESRTALADVRPGPLGTLDVYVFADGTTLCMTPGHRETAERLADALRDGDAPVLLGGSGVSGAYALTFSCGQESVYILADRVIASL
;
A
#
# COMPACT_ATOMS: atom_id res chain seq x y z
N MET A 1 26.88 59.80 36.82
CA MET A 1 25.59 59.82 37.55
C MET A 1 24.43 59.38 36.66
N LEU A 2 24.25 59.96 35.47
CA LEU A 2 23.17 59.57 34.54
C LEU A 2 23.25 58.11 34.04
N THR A 3 24.45 57.62 33.71
CA THR A 3 24.65 56.25 33.21
C THR A 3 24.38 55.18 34.27
N THR A 4 24.77 55.43 35.52
CA THR A 4 24.50 54.53 36.65
C THR A 4 23.01 54.45 36.97
N ALA A 5 22.28 55.57 36.89
CA ALA A 5 20.84 55.60 37.09
C ALA A 5 20.06 54.86 35.99
N ALA A 6 20.51 54.95 34.74
CA ALA A 6 19.91 54.20 33.63
C ALA A 6 20.09 52.68 33.79
N ALA A 7 21.29 52.24 34.19
CA ALA A 7 21.57 50.82 34.39
C ALA A 7 20.73 50.20 35.52
N THR A 8 20.54 50.91 36.63
CA THR A 8 19.71 50.42 37.74
C THR A 8 18.23 50.36 37.39
N ALA A 9 17.72 51.32 36.61
CA ALA A 9 16.34 51.30 36.12
C ALA A 9 16.07 50.09 35.20
N VAL A 10 16.97 49.80 34.26
CA VAL A 10 16.86 48.63 33.38
C VAL A 10 16.96 47.33 34.17
N GLY A 11 17.87 47.25 35.15
CA GLY A 11 17.99 46.08 36.02
C GLY A 11 16.72 45.82 36.85
N ALA A 12 16.10 46.87 37.40
CA ALA A 12 14.84 46.77 38.13
C ALA A 12 13.68 46.34 37.22
N ALA A 13 13.59 46.88 36.00
CA ALA A 13 12.58 46.50 35.02
C ALA A 13 12.72 45.04 34.59
N ALA A 14 13.95 44.58 34.32
CA ALA A 14 14.23 43.18 33.98
C ALA A 14 13.88 42.22 35.12
N LEU A 15 14.22 42.58 36.37
CA LEU A 15 13.85 41.79 37.54
C LEU A 15 12.33 41.72 37.74
N HIS A 16 11.62 42.83 37.51
CA HIS A 16 10.17 42.87 37.62
C HIS A 16 9.50 41.99 36.54
N ALA A 17 9.99 42.04 35.30
CA ALA A 17 9.51 41.18 34.21
C ALA A 17 9.78 39.69 34.51
N ALA A 18 10.98 39.35 34.99
CA ALA A 18 11.32 37.98 35.38
C ALA A 18 10.44 37.48 36.55
N HIS A 19 10.13 38.35 37.51
CA HIS A 19 9.23 38.03 38.61
C HIS A 19 7.78 37.83 38.13
N GLY A 20 7.32 38.65 37.18
CA GLY A 20 6.02 38.50 36.53
C GLY A 20 5.90 37.17 35.78
N LEU A 21 6.91 36.82 34.96
CA LEU A 21 6.94 35.55 34.23
C LEU A 21 6.97 34.35 35.17
N ARG A 22 7.74 34.42 36.27
CA ARG A 22 7.78 33.34 37.27
C ARG A 22 6.40 33.11 37.91
N LYS A 23 5.64 34.17 38.18
CA LYS A 23 4.26 34.06 38.67
C LYS A 23 3.33 33.41 37.62
N GLN A 24 3.44 33.81 36.36
CA GLN A 24 2.64 33.22 35.27
C GLN A 24 2.93 31.73 35.08
N VAL A 25 4.20 31.31 35.15
CA VAL A 25 4.59 29.90 35.05
C VAL A 25 4.04 29.08 36.22
N VAL A 26 4.06 29.63 37.44
CA VAL A 26 3.48 28.96 38.61
C VAL A 26 1.97 28.79 38.43
N ALA A 27 1.25 29.85 38.03
CA ALA A 27 -0.18 29.79 37.77
C ALA A 27 -0.53 28.75 36.69
N LEU A 28 0.18 28.75 35.55
CA LEU A 28 -0.04 27.76 34.48
C LEU A 28 0.23 26.32 34.92
N ARG A 29 1.20 26.10 35.82
CA ARG A 29 1.46 24.76 36.38
C ARG A 29 0.34 24.31 37.31
N GLU A 30 -0.26 25.22 38.07
CA GLU A 30 -1.42 24.94 38.91
C GLU A 30 -2.65 24.61 38.05
N ASP A 31 -2.92 25.40 37.00
CA ASP A 31 -4.02 25.15 36.05
C ASP A 31 -3.89 23.80 35.34
N LEU A 32 -2.68 23.46 34.87
CA LEU A 32 -2.40 22.15 34.24
C LEU A 32 -2.53 20.99 35.23
N ALA A 33 -2.18 21.19 36.50
CA ALA A 33 -2.35 20.17 37.52
C ALA A 33 -3.84 19.92 37.82
N ALA A 34 -4.65 20.98 37.86
CA ALA A 34 -6.11 20.88 38.02
C ALA A 34 -6.76 20.15 36.83
N ALA A 35 -6.48 20.56 35.59
CA ALA A 35 -7.02 19.93 34.39
C ALA A 35 -6.66 18.44 34.28
N ARG A 36 -5.44 18.04 34.69
CA ARG A 36 -5.04 16.63 34.74
C ARG A 36 -5.76 15.83 35.82
N ALA A 37 -6.09 16.45 36.95
CA ALA A 37 -6.85 15.81 38.02
C ALA A 37 -8.30 15.56 37.59
N GLU A 38 -8.92 16.53 36.92
CA GLU A 38 -10.25 16.41 36.32
C GLU A 38 -10.28 15.30 35.25
N HIS A 39 -9.31 15.31 34.33
CA HIS A 39 -9.24 14.29 33.28
C HIS A 39 -8.99 12.88 33.84
N ARG A 40 -8.25 12.76 34.96
CA ARG A 40 -8.05 11.49 35.67
C ARG A 40 -9.32 11.01 36.37
N ALA A 41 -10.14 11.94 36.88
CA ALA A 41 -11.44 11.61 37.45
C ALA A 41 -12.41 11.11 36.38
N ASP A 42 -12.43 11.75 35.20
CA ASP A 42 -13.25 11.31 34.06
C ASP A 42 -12.76 10.00 33.43
N GLN A 43 -11.43 9.76 33.39
CA GLN A 43 -10.86 8.49 32.95
C GLN A 43 -10.99 7.35 33.96
N SER A 44 -11.54 7.60 35.15
CA SER A 44 -11.87 6.54 36.11
C SER A 44 -13.15 5.78 35.71
N VAL A 45 -13.28 5.44 34.42
CA VAL A 45 -14.17 4.37 33.97
C VAL A 45 -13.63 3.08 34.58
N SER A 46 -14.21 2.72 35.71
CA SER A 46 -13.87 1.54 36.48
C SER A 46 -14.29 0.32 35.67
N LEU A 47 -13.36 -0.24 34.89
CA LEU A 47 -13.56 -1.53 34.24
C LEU A 47 -13.94 -2.55 35.34
N PRO A 48 -15.08 -3.25 35.22
CA PRO A 48 -15.53 -4.16 36.26
C PRO A 48 -14.44 -5.19 36.55
N GLN A 49 -14.11 -5.31 37.85
CA GLN A 49 -13.02 -6.16 38.35
C GLN A 49 -13.17 -7.64 37.98
N GLN A 50 -14.36 -8.04 37.54
CA GLN A 50 -14.68 -9.36 37.01
C GLN A 50 -13.88 -9.71 35.74
N ALA A 51 -13.44 -8.72 34.94
CA ALA A 51 -12.55 -8.94 33.81
C ALA A 51 -11.10 -9.27 34.22
N ARG A 52 -10.71 -9.00 35.48
CA ARG A 52 -9.36 -9.32 35.99
C ARG A 52 -9.29 -10.66 36.72
N SER A 53 -10.42 -11.25 37.12
CA SER A 53 -10.46 -12.47 37.93
C SER A 53 -10.67 -13.76 37.13
N SER A 54 -11.00 -13.68 35.84
CA SER A 54 -10.90 -14.82 34.91
C SER A 54 -9.69 -14.63 34.03
N ALA A 55 -8.49 -14.84 34.57
CA ALA A 55 -7.32 -15.08 33.75
C ALA A 55 -7.50 -16.44 33.07
N THR A 56 -8.35 -16.51 32.03
CA THR A 56 -8.23 -17.57 31.04
C THR A 56 -6.80 -17.44 30.52
N PRO A 57 -5.92 -18.42 30.78
CA PRO A 57 -4.53 -18.36 30.37
C PRO A 57 -4.49 -18.02 28.89
N ALA A 58 -3.70 -17.04 28.48
CA ALA A 58 -3.60 -16.64 27.07
C ALA A 58 -3.27 -17.84 26.15
N ALA A 59 -2.71 -18.92 26.70
CA ALA A 59 -2.53 -20.20 26.02
C ALA A 59 -3.85 -20.90 25.65
N GLU A 60 -4.86 -20.89 26.52
CA GLU A 60 -6.19 -21.48 26.25
C GLU A 60 -6.93 -20.69 25.17
N ILE A 61 -6.83 -19.36 25.19
CA ILE A 61 -7.41 -18.52 24.12
C ILE A 61 -6.72 -18.82 22.78
N ARG A 62 -5.38 -18.88 22.75
CA ARG A 62 -4.65 -19.22 21.52
C ARG A 62 -4.98 -20.62 21.02
N ALA A 63 -5.14 -21.59 21.92
CA ALA A 63 -5.53 -22.95 21.55
C ALA A 63 -6.93 -22.99 20.94
N ALA A 64 -7.92 -22.35 21.57
CA ALA A 64 -9.30 -22.28 21.07
C ALA A 64 -9.39 -21.56 19.72
N VAL A 65 -8.64 -20.47 19.54
CA VAL A 65 -8.59 -19.74 18.26
C VAL A 65 -7.91 -20.58 17.17
N ALA A 66 -6.82 -21.28 17.49
CA ALA A 66 -6.14 -22.15 16.53
C ALA A 66 -7.02 -23.34 16.11
N GLU A 67 -7.77 -23.92 17.04
CA GLU A 67 -8.74 -24.98 16.76
C GLU A 67 -9.88 -24.47 15.86
N ALA A 68 -10.49 -23.33 16.20
CA ALA A 68 -11.55 -22.74 15.38
C ALA A 68 -11.09 -22.39 13.95
N LEU A 69 -9.86 -21.87 13.79
CA LEU A 69 -9.29 -21.58 12.46
C LEU A 69 -8.96 -22.86 11.67
N ALA A 70 -8.55 -23.93 12.36
CA ALA A 70 -8.31 -25.21 11.72
C ALA A 70 -9.61 -25.85 11.20
N GLU A 71 -10.69 -25.79 11.99
CA GLU A 71 -12.02 -26.25 11.57
C GLU A 71 -12.57 -25.46 10.38
N GLU A 72 -12.41 -24.13 10.37
CA GLU A 72 -12.82 -23.29 9.24
C GLU A 72 -12.04 -23.62 7.96
N ARG A 73 -10.70 -23.73 8.07
CA ARG A 73 -9.84 -24.12 6.94
C ARG A 73 -10.20 -25.50 6.40
N GLU A 74 -10.51 -26.47 7.27
CA GLU A 74 -10.91 -27.81 6.84
C GLU A 74 -12.24 -27.76 6.07
N ARG A 75 -13.18 -26.90 6.48
CA ARG A 75 -14.42 -26.67 5.75
C ARG A 75 -14.17 -26.09 4.36
N GLU A 76 -13.35 -25.04 4.26
CA GLU A 76 -12.97 -24.44 2.97
C GLU A 76 -12.26 -25.46 2.06
N LEU A 77 -11.36 -26.29 2.60
CA LEU A 77 -10.69 -27.34 1.85
C LEU A 77 -11.65 -28.46 1.42
N ALA A 78 -12.66 -28.78 2.22
CA ALA A 78 -13.70 -29.74 1.86
C ALA A 78 -14.57 -29.20 0.72
N GLU A 79 -14.96 -27.93 0.74
CA GLU A 79 -15.69 -27.28 -0.35
C GLU A 79 -14.87 -27.23 -1.62
N ALA A 80 -13.58 -26.87 -1.53
CA ALA A 80 -12.68 -26.89 -2.67
C ALA A 80 -12.54 -28.30 -3.27
N ARG A 81 -12.38 -29.34 -2.42
CA ARG A 81 -12.34 -30.74 -2.89
C ARG A 81 -13.65 -31.16 -3.55
N ALA A 82 -14.80 -30.76 -3.00
CA ALA A 82 -16.10 -31.07 -3.58
C ALA A 82 -16.29 -30.37 -4.92
N PHE A 83 -15.87 -29.11 -5.04
CA PHE A 83 -15.89 -28.36 -6.29
C PHE A 83 -15.07 -29.06 -7.37
N TRP A 84 -13.82 -29.42 -7.07
CA TRP A 84 -12.93 -30.10 -8.01
C TRP A 84 -13.44 -31.50 -8.38
N ALA A 85 -13.95 -32.26 -7.42
CA ALA A 85 -14.55 -33.56 -7.70
C ALA A 85 -15.80 -33.44 -8.60
N ALA A 86 -16.63 -32.42 -8.41
CA ALA A 86 -17.78 -32.16 -9.27
C ALA A 86 -17.37 -31.73 -10.69
N GLN A 87 -16.29 -30.96 -10.81
CA GLN A 87 -15.73 -30.60 -12.11
C GLN A 87 -15.15 -31.83 -12.82
N GLU A 88 -14.35 -32.64 -12.14
CA GLU A 88 -13.79 -33.88 -12.69
C GLU A 88 -14.89 -34.87 -13.11
N ALA A 89 -15.99 -34.95 -12.35
CA ALA A 89 -17.15 -35.76 -12.72
C ALA A 89 -17.87 -35.24 -13.98
N ARG A 90 -17.94 -33.91 -14.18
CA ARG A 90 -18.48 -33.30 -15.40
C ARG A 90 -17.55 -33.55 -16.59
N ASP A 91 -16.25 -33.32 -16.42
CA ASP A 91 -15.24 -33.57 -17.45
C ASP A 91 -15.20 -35.06 -17.86
N ALA A 92 -15.37 -35.98 -16.90
CA ALA A 92 -15.47 -37.41 -17.15
C ALA A 92 -16.79 -37.82 -17.84
N ALA A 93 -17.89 -37.09 -17.61
CA ALA A 93 -19.17 -37.34 -18.28
C ALA A 93 -19.20 -36.75 -19.71
N ASP A 94 -18.55 -35.61 -19.91
CA ASP A 94 -18.40 -34.94 -21.21
C ASP A 94 -17.26 -35.56 -22.05
N ALA A 95 -16.42 -36.42 -21.46
CA ALA A 95 -15.48 -37.24 -22.20
C ALA A 95 -16.24 -38.23 -23.10
N PRO A 96 -16.06 -38.19 -24.43
CA PRO A 96 -16.74 -39.10 -25.34
C PRO A 96 -16.26 -40.53 -25.04
N SER A 97 -17.13 -41.35 -24.46
CA SER A 97 -16.87 -42.75 -24.13
C SER A 97 -16.44 -43.54 -25.38
N PRO A 98 -15.18 -43.99 -25.52
CA PRO A 98 -14.75 -44.70 -26.72
C PRO A 98 -14.93 -46.22 -26.60
N MET A 99 -15.55 -46.73 -25.52
CA MET A 99 -15.52 -48.17 -25.19
C MET A 99 -16.89 -48.86 -25.09
N LEU A 100 -18.00 -48.19 -25.40
CA LEU A 100 -19.32 -48.85 -25.45
C LEU A 100 -20.21 -48.33 -26.59
N GLY A 101 -19.68 -48.34 -27.82
CA GLY A 101 -20.42 -47.98 -29.03
C GLY A 101 -19.95 -48.70 -30.30
N GLY A 102 -19.09 -49.71 -30.17
CA GLY A 102 -18.69 -50.57 -31.28
C GLY A 102 -19.75 -51.62 -31.56
N LEU A 103 -20.47 -51.47 -32.68
CA LEU A 103 -21.45 -52.41 -33.27
C LEU A 103 -22.87 -52.47 -32.68
N ALA A 104 -23.64 -51.40 -32.86
CA ALA A 104 -25.09 -51.56 -33.10
C ALA A 104 -25.64 -50.47 -34.04
N GLY A 105 -25.75 -50.84 -35.32
CA GLY A 105 -26.88 -50.50 -36.21
C GLY A 105 -27.29 -49.04 -36.37
N LEU A 106 -26.74 -48.41 -37.41
CA LEU A 106 -27.40 -47.49 -38.36
C LEU A 106 -28.80 -46.96 -37.95
N GLY A 107 -28.82 -45.74 -37.45
CA GLY A 107 -29.96 -44.83 -37.47
C GLY A 107 -29.47 -43.49 -38.01
N GLU A 108 -29.90 -43.18 -39.23
CA GLU A 108 -29.74 -41.89 -39.90
C GLU A 108 -30.31 -40.78 -38.97
N ASP A 109 -29.65 -39.62 -38.90
CA ASP A 109 -29.98 -38.46 -38.02
C ASP A 109 -29.35 -38.37 -36.61
N ALA A 110 -28.09 -38.78 -36.46
CA ALA A 110 -27.22 -38.20 -35.44
C ALA A 110 -26.20 -37.30 -36.13
N ALA A 111 -26.54 -36.02 -36.28
CA ALA A 111 -25.62 -34.99 -36.74
C ALA A 111 -24.46 -34.88 -35.73
N PHE A 112 -23.43 -35.67 -35.95
CA PHE A 112 -22.12 -35.43 -35.38
C PHE A 112 -21.74 -33.99 -35.74
N PHE A 113 -21.62 -33.13 -34.74
CA PHE A 113 -20.96 -31.84 -34.87
C PHE A 113 -19.46 -32.10 -35.08
N LEU A 114 -19.11 -32.64 -36.24
CA LEU A 114 -17.82 -32.39 -36.82
C LEU A 114 -17.82 -30.92 -37.22
N PRO A 115 -16.84 -30.10 -36.81
CA PRO A 115 -16.70 -28.77 -37.36
C PRO A 115 -16.71 -28.90 -38.88
N ARG A 116 -17.75 -28.36 -39.54
CA ARG A 116 -17.83 -28.27 -41.00
C ARG A 116 -16.50 -27.67 -41.43
N GLN A 117 -15.72 -28.38 -42.23
CA GLN A 117 -14.59 -27.76 -42.92
C GLN A 117 -15.16 -26.53 -43.61
N ALA A 118 -14.75 -25.35 -43.16
CA ALA A 118 -15.12 -24.12 -43.82
C ALA A 118 -14.62 -24.26 -45.25
N ASP A 119 -15.54 -24.24 -46.21
CA ASP A 119 -15.16 -24.11 -47.62
C ASP A 119 -14.54 -22.72 -47.75
N PHE A 120 -13.21 -22.67 -47.84
CA PHE A 120 -12.45 -21.43 -47.98
C PHE A 120 -12.50 -20.83 -49.39
N THR A 121 -13.27 -21.45 -50.30
CA THR A 121 -13.35 -21.13 -51.73
C THR A 121 -13.89 -19.74 -52.06
N GLY A 122 -14.37 -18.98 -51.07
CA GLY A 122 -14.83 -17.59 -51.21
C GLY A 122 -13.96 -16.56 -50.49
N LEU A 123 -13.12 -16.99 -49.54
CA LEU A 123 -12.25 -16.10 -48.77
C LEU A 123 -10.96 -15.77 -49.53
N GLU A 124 -10.61 -16.53 -50.57
CA GLU A 124 -9.45 -16.27 -51.42
C GLU A 124 -9.62 -15.01 -52.27
N ALA A 125 -10.85 -14.63 -52.61
CA ALA A 125 -11.14 -13.40 -53.36
C ALA A 125 -11.11 -12.16 -52.45
N GLU A 126 -11.75 -12.22 -51.27
CA GLU A 126 -11.71 -11.13 -50.28
C GLU A 126 -10.33 -10.98 -49.63
N ALA A 127 -9.57 -12.07 -49.47
CA ALA A 127 -8.18 -12.02 -49.00
C ALA A 127 -7.24 -11.41 -50.04
N LEU A 128 -7.52 -11.58 -51.34
CA LEU A 128 -6.74 -10.95 -52.41
C LEU A 128 -7.04 -9.44 -52.50
N GLU A 129 -8.31 -9.04 -52.37
CA GLU A 129 -8.71 -7.62 -52.30
C GLU A 129 -8.17 -6.92 -51.05
N MET A 130 -8.18 -7.60 -49.89
CA MET A 130 -7.57 -7.09 -48.65
C MET A 130 -6.04 -7.05 -48.74
N ALA A 131 -5.41 -8.02 -49.42
CA ALA A 131 -3.97 -8.02 -49.67
C ALA A 131 -3.54 -6.89 -50.61
N GLU A 132 -4.29 -6.60 -51.67
CA GLU A 132 -4.04 -5.44 -52.55
C GLU A 132 -4.26 -4.09 -51.82
N ALA A 133 -5.20 -4.03 -50.87
CA ALA A 133 -5.41 -2.86 -50.00
C ALA A 133 -4.30 -2.71 -48.93
N LEU A 134 -3.65 -3.79 -48.53
CA LEU A 134 -2.47 -3.77 -47.65
C LEU A 134 -1.17 -3.44 -48.41
N GLU A 135 -0.99 -3.94 -49.63
CA GLU A 135 0.18 -3.63 -50.48
C GLU A 135 0.23 -2.13 -50.84
N THR A 136 -0.92 -1.46 -50.92
CA THR A 136 -1.00 0.00 -51.10
C THR A 136 -0.84 0.81 -49.81
N ALA A 137 -0.91 0.16 -48.64
CA ALA A 137 -0.64 0.77 -47.35
C ALA A 137 0.81 0.53 -46.86
N GLU A 138 1.59 -0.33 -47.51
CA GLU A 138 2.99 -0.61 -47.14
C GLU A 138 4.01 0.45 -47.61
N GLU A 139 3.56 1.52 -48.27
CA GLU A 139 4.38 2.72 -48.49
C GLU A 139 4.38 3.64 -47.24
N PHE A 140 4.60 3.06 -46.06
CA PHE A 140 5.05 3.79 -44.87
C PHE A 140 6.50 3.40 -44.59
N PRO A 141 7.40 4.38 -44.34
CA PRO A 141 8.83 4.12 -44.18
C PRO A 141 9.07 3.12 -43.05
N GLU A 142 9.92 2.11 -43.32
CA GLU A 142 10.17 0.96 -42.45
C GLU A 142 10.11 1.29 -40.95
N ASP A 143 9.22 0.59 -40.24
CA ASP A 143 8.98 0.78 -38.80
C ASP A 143 10.33 0.75 -38.04
N SER A 144 10.70 1.91 -37.49
CA SER A 144 11.92 2.09 -36.70
C SER A 144 12.02 1.01 -35.60
N PRO A 145 13.22 0.45 -35.32
CA PRO A 145 13.41 -0.63 -34.34
C PRO A 145 12.88 -0.29 -32.95
N GLU A 146 12.81 1.00 -32.60
CA GLU A 146 12.24 1.50 -31.36
C GLU A 146 10.72 1.32 -31.28
N LEU A 147 10.00 1.48 -32.39
CA LEU A 147 8.54 1.28 -32.48
C LEU A 147 8.19 -0.22 -32.39
N ALA A 148 8.99 -1.07 -33.04
CA ALA A 148 8.86 -2.52 -32.93
C ALA A 148 9.13 -3.00 -31.49
N ALA A 149 10.14 -2.44 -30.82
CA ALA A 149 10.43 -2.72 -29.42
C ALA A 149 9.31 -2.22 -28.48
N ALA A 150 8.70 -1.06 -28.77
CA ALA A 150 7.58 -0.54 -28.00
C ALA A 150 6.33 -1.42 -28.11
N ARG A 151 6.02 -1.96 -29.29
CA ARG A 151 4.90 -2.90 -29.49
C ARG A 151 5.10 -4.22 -28.73
N ARG A 152 6.33 -4.74 -28.67
CA ARG A 152 6.69 -5.94 -27.88
C ARG A 152 6.53 -5.76 -26.37
N ARG A 153 6.50 -4.51 -25.88
CA ARG A 153 6.30 -4.18 -24.46
C ARG A 153 4.83 -4.03 -24.07
N HIS A 154 3.90 -4.14 -25.02
CA HIS A 154 2.47 -4.03 -24.71
C HIS A 154 1.96 -5.34 -24.10
N PRO A 155 1.14 -5.32 -23.02
CA PRO A 155 0.68 -6.53 -22.33
C PRO A 155 -0.09 -7.53 -23.20
N SER A 156 -0.65 -7.08 -24.32
CA SER A 156 -1.36 -7.93 -25.28
C SER A 156 -0.45 -8.55 -26.35
N HIS A 157 0.86 -8.29 -26.32
CA HIS A 157 1.80 -8.85 -27.27
C HIS A 157 2.18 -10.28 -26.87
N PRO A 158 2.22 -11.26 -27.80
CA PRO A 158 2.50 -12.66 -27.47
C PRO A 158 3.86 -12.89 -26.81
N ASP A 159 4.86 -12.07 -27.16
CA ASP A 159 6.19 -12.10 -26.56
C ASP A 159 6.33 -11.29 -25.26
N PHE A 160 5.24 -10.72 -24.74
CA PHE A 160 5.28 -9.98 -23.48
C PHE A 160 5.45 -10.94 -22.31
N VAL A 161 6.65 -10.96 -21.74
CA VAL A 161 6.92 -11.62 -20.45
C VAL A 161 6.91 -10.54 -19.38
N PRO A 162 5.95 -10.56 -18.43
CA PRO A 162 5.98 -9.64 -17.30
C PRO A 162 7.31 -9.77 -16.57
N VAL A 163 8.06 -8.68 -16.46
CA VAL A 163 9.24 -8.64 -15.60
C VAL A 163 8.75 -8.77 -14.18
N GLN A 164 8.84 -9.98 -13.62
CA GLN A 164 8.59 -10.23 -12.22
C GLN A 164 9.82 -9.77 -11.45
N THR A 165 9.90 -8.48 -11.11
CA THR A 165 10.80 -8.05 -10.05
C THR A 165 10.37 -8.77 -8.76
N PRO A 166 11.28 -9.45 -8.04
CA PRO A 166 10.94 -10.16 -6.84
C PRO A 166 10.48 -9.16 -5.78
N VAL A 167 9.16 -9.08 -5.57
CA VAL A 167 8.50 -8.19 -4.60
C VAL A 167 9.07 -8.31 -3.18
N VAL A 168 9.64 -9.48 -2.85
CA VAL A 168 10.31 -9.74 -1.56
C VAL A 168 11.62 -8.97 -1.43
N ALA A 169 12.41 -8.85 -2.51
CA ALA A 169 13.64 -8.06 -2.50
C ALA A 169 13.36 -6.56 -2.35
N ASP A 170 12.25 -6.08 -2.93
CA ASP A 170 11.81 -4.69 -2.79
C ASP A 170 11.39 -4.36 -1.35
N HIS A 171 10.78 -5.31 -0.63
CA HIS A 171 10.36 -5.09 0.76
C HIS A 171 11.55 -4.96 1.72
N GLU A 172 12.48 -5.91 1.70
CA GLU A 172 13.69 -5.86 2.56
C GLU A 172 14.53 -4.61 2.24
N ALA A 173 14.73 -4.31 0.96
CA ALA A 173 15.44 -3.11 0.54
C ALA A 173 14.75 -1.82 1.03
N THR A 174 13.42 -1.75 0.94
CA THR A 174 12.66 -0.61 1.45
C THR A 174 12.80 -0.47 2.96
N VAL A 175 12.71 -1.57 3.72
CA VAL A 175 12.86 -1.53 5.19
C VAL A 175 14.25 -1.06 5.59
N SER A 176 15.31 -1.62 5.01
CA SER A 176 16.69 -1.18 5.27
C SER A 176 16.87 0.29 4.92
N ARG A 177 16.29 0.76 3.81
CA ARG A 177 16.38 2.17 3.42
C ARG A 177 15.64 3.10 4.38
N LEU A 178 14.48 2.69 4.90
CA LEU A 178 13.75 3.45 5.92
C LEU A 178 14.53 3.52 7.25
N GLU A 179 15.19 2.43 7.65
CA GLU A 179 16.07 2.41 8.82
C GLU A 179 17.27 3.35 8.64
N GLU A 180 17.95 3.32 7.49
CA GLU A 180 19.05 4.23 7.16
C GLU A 180 18.62 5.70 7.19
N LEU A 181 17.45 6.03 6.61
CA LEU A 181 16.90 7.40 6.64
C LEU A 181 16.61 7.86 8.07
N ALA A 182 16.09 6.96 8.92
CA ALA A 182 15.78 7.26 10.31
C ALA A 182 17.04 7.42 11.18
N GLU A 183 18.04 6.55 11.00
CA GLU A 183 19.31 6.60 11.73
C GLU A 183 20.11 7.86 11.36
N SER A 184 20.20 8.15 10.06
CA SER A 184 20.88 9.35 9.55
C SER A 184 20.14 10.65 9.86
N ARG A 185 18.86 10.57 10.26
CA ARG A 185 17.93 11.71 10.38
C ARG A 185 17.99 12.60 9.15
N THR A 186 17.95 11.99 7.97
CA THR A 186 17.98 12.75 6.72
C THR A 186 16.75 13.64 6.63
N ALA A 187 16.97 14.93 6.37
CA ALA A 187 15.90 15.92 6.27
C ALA A 187 15.05 15.69 5.03
N LEU A 188 13.75 15.85 5.18
CA LEU A 188 12.79 15.93 4.10
C LEU A 188 13.02 17.25 3.34
N ALA A 189 13.03 17.18 2.02
CA ALA A 189 13.29 18.30 1.12
C ALA A 189 12.03 18.72 0.34
N ASP A 190 11.18 17.76 -0.03
CA ASP A 190 9.95 18.02 -0.78
C ASP A 190 8.87 16.98 -0.47
N VAL A 191 7.60 17.37 -0.52
CA VAL A 191 6.44 16.49 -0.37
C VAL A 191 5.41 16.84 -1.43
N ARG A 192 5.04 15.85 -2.23
CA ARG A 192 4.09 15.96 -3.34
C ARG A 192 2.91 15.04 -3.10
N PRO A 193 1.83 15.52 -2.49
CA PRO A 193 0.62 14.74 -2.32
C PRO A 193 -0.04 14.44 -3.66
N GLY A 194 -0.54 13.21 -3.82
CA GLY A 194 -1.26 12.81 -5.02
C GLY A 194 -2.62 13.50 -5.13
N PRO A 195 -3.12 13.80 -6.34
CA PRO A 195 -4.39 14.52 -6.54
C PRO A 195 -5.61 13.82 -5.92
N LEU A 196 -5.53 12.52 -5.69
CA LEU A 196 -6.58 11.69 -5.09
C LEU A 196 -6.12 10.96 -3.81
N GLY A 197 -4.97 11.32 -3.23
CA GLY A 197 -4.38 10.58 -2.11
C GLY A 197 -4.00 9.14 -2.47
N THR A 198 -3.81 8.84 -3.76
CA THR A 198 -3.43 7.49 -4.23
C THR A 198 -1.93 7.26 -4.18
N LEU A 199 -1.16 8.32 -4.42
CA LEU A 199 0.29 8.26 -4.46
C LEU A 199 0.87 9.57 -3.93
N ASP A 200 1.53 9.50 -2.79
CA ASP A 200 2.30 10.61 -2.26
C ASP A 200 3.80 10.35 -2.50
N VAL A 201 4.53 11.39 -2.87
CA VAL A 201 5.99 11.32 -3.11
C VAL A 201 6.71 12.23 -2.13
N TYR A 202 7.67 11.67 -1.39
CA TYR A 202 8.48 12.35 -0.38
C TYR A 202 9.93 12.31 -0.85
N VAL A 203 10.59 13.47 -0.94
CA VAL A 203 11.98 13.58 -1.36
C VAL A 203 12.83 14.00 -0.18
N PHE A 204 13.90 13.26 0.09
CA PHE A 204 14.86 13.52 1.15
C PHE A 204 16.08 14.27 0.61
N ALA A 205 16.80 14.94 1.49
CA ALA A 205 17.97 15.76 1.15
C ALA A 205 19.14 14.94 0.57
N ASP A 206 19.20 13.64 0.85
CA ASP A 206 20.18 12.72 0.27
C ASP A 206 19.82 12.25 -1.16
N GLY A 207 18.67 12.69 -1.68
CA GLY A 207 18.13 12.30 -2.98
C GLY A 207 17.13 11.15 -2.91
N THR A 208 16.97 10.50 -1.74
CA THR A 208 16.02 9.39 -1.61
C THR A 208 14.59 9.86 -1.84
N THR A 209 13.83 9.05 -2.57
CA THR A 209 12.41 9.24 -2.81
C THR A 209 11.63 8.11 -2.15
N LEU A 210 10.57 8.46 -1.42
CA LEU A 210 9.58 7.51 -0.93
C LEU A 210 8.26 7.74 -1.69
N CYS A 211 7.80 6.68 -2.34
CA CYS A 211 6.48 6.62 -2.98
C CYS A 211 5.53 5.83 -2.08
N MET A 212 4.42 6.44 -1.66
CA MET A 212 3.48 5.85 -0.70
C MET A 212 2.07 5.70 -1.29
N THR A 213 1.46 4.53 -1.10
CA THR A 213 0.11 4.21 -1.58
C THR A 213 -0.67 3.37 -0.56
N PRO A 214 -1.93 3.71 -0.23
CA PRO A 214 -2.53 5.02 -0.43
C PRO A 214 -1.78 6.10 0.37
N GLY A 215 -1.80 7.32 -0.15
CA GLY A 215 -1.28 8.50 0.52
C GLY A 215 -2.22 9.02 1.61
N HIS A 216 -1.68 9.73 2.60
CA HIS A 216 -2.47 10.38 3.65
C HIS A 216 -2.42 11.89 3.47
N ARG A 217 -3.39 12.41 2.71
CA ARG A 217 -3.41 13.80 2.22
C ARG A 217 -3.20 14.83 3.31
N GLU A 218 -3.91 14.74 4.44
CA GLU A 218 -3.77 15.70 5.55
C GLU A 218 -2.35 15.71 6.11
N THR A 219 -1.72 14.54 6.25
CA THR A 219 -0.35 14.45 6.76
C THR A 219 0.66 14.98 5.74
N ALA A 220 0.47 14.63 4.47
CA ALA A 220 1.31 15.12 3.39
C ALA A 220 1.24 16.65 3.25
N GLU A 221 0.04 17.23 3.37
CA GLU A 221 -0.17 18.68 3.37
C GLU A 221 0.49 19.34 4.59
N ARG A 222 0.34 18.77 5.80
CA ARG A 222 1.01 19.26 7.01
C ARG A 222 2.54 19.25 6.89
N LEU A 223 3.12 18.18 6.35
CA LEU A 223 4.57 18.09 6.13
C LEU A 223 5.03 19.08 5.05
N ALA A 224 4.24 19.28 4.00
CA ALA A 224 4.51 20.28 2.97
C ALA A 224 4.37 21.73 3.49
N ASP A 225 3.43 22.00 4.40
CA ASP A 225 3.31 23.28 5.10
C ASP A 225 4.54 23.52 5.99
N ALA A 226 4.95 22.54 6.79
CA ALA A 226 6.13 22.64 7.65
C ALA A 226 7.41 22.94 6.84
N LEU A 227 7.61 22.28 5.69
CA LEU A 227 8.71 22.58 4.79
C LEU A 227 8.66 24.02 4.25
N ARG A 228 7.47 24.53 3.94
CA ARG A 228 7.27 25.92 3.49
C ARG A 228 7.54 26.93 4.60
N ASP A 229 7.26 26.57 5.84
CA ASP A 229 7.54 27.38 7.03
C ASP A 229 9.03 27.34 7.44
N GLY A 230 9.84 26.52 6.77
CA GLY A 230 11.29 26.41 6.97
C GLY A 230 11.70 25.36 8.01
N ASP A 231 10.77 24.51 8.45
CA ASP A 231 11.10 23.34 9.25
C ASP A 231 11.80 22.28 8.39
N ALA A 232 12.55 21.40 9.04
CA ALA A 232 13.22 20.25 8.43
C ALA A 232 12.69 18.94 9.05
N PRO A 233 11.50 18.45 8.62
CA PRO A 233 11.00 17.16 9.04
C PRO A 233 12.00 16.04 8.77
N VAL A 234 12.17 15.10 9.70
CA VAL A 234 12.98 13.90 9.49
C VAL A 234 12.13 12.66 9.74
N LEU A 235 12.46 11.55 9.09
CA LEU A 235 11.91 10.26 9.44
C LEU A 235 12.49 9.84 10.80
N LEU A 236 11.63 9.52 11.77
CA LEU A 236 12.02 9.03 13.09
C LEU A 236 12.02 7.51 13.16
N GLY A 237 11.27 6.86 12.27
CA GLY A 237 11.22 5.42 12.16
C GLY A 237 10.12 4.97 11.22
N GLY A 238 10.30 3.80 10.62
CA GLY A 238 9.31 3.09 9.86
C GLY A 238 9.22 1.65 10.34
N SER A 239 8.01 1.10 10.45
CA SER A 239 7.81 -0.33 10.70
C SER A 239 6.87 -0.93 9.66
N GLY A 240 7.21 -2.12 9.19
CA GLY A 240 6.34 -2.94 8.34
C GLY A 240 5.55 -3.94 9.18
N VAL A 241 4.23 -4.01 9.01
CA VAL A 241 3.36 -5.03 9.63
C VAL A 241 2.43 -5.60 8.57
N SER A 242 2.54 -6.90 8.29
CA SER A 242 1.65 -7.63 7.38
C SER A 242 1.49 -6.97 5.99
N GLY A 243 2.57 -6.40 5.47
CA GLY A 243 2.62 -5.75 4.16
C GLY A 243 2.32 -4.24 4.17
N ALA A 244 1.73 -3.70 5.25
CA ALA A 244 1.54 -2.26 5.44
C ALA A 244 2.72 -1.63 6.19
N TYR A 245 2.86 -0.32 6.09
CA TYR A 245 3.91 0.48 6.71
C TYR A 245 3.32 1.54 7.62
N ALA A 246 3.93 1.70 8.79
CA ALA A 246 3.71 2.82 9.70
C ALA A 246 4.97 3.68 9.77
N LEU A 247 4.88 4.93 9.32
CA LEU A 247 6.00 5.87 9.30
C LEU A 247 5.75 7.01 10.28
N THR A 248 6.80 7.41 10.99
CA THR A 248 6.74 8.52 11.94
C THR A 248 7.69 9.62 11.50
N PHE A 249 7.17 10.83 11.29
CA PHE A 249 7.95 12.02 10.96
C PHE A 249 7.96 12.99 12.13
N SER A 250 9.07 13.69 12.33
CA SER A 250 9.08 14.88 13.18
C SER A 250 8.50 16.06 12.42
N CYS A 251 7.63 16.84 13.04
CA CYS A 251 7.08 18.08 12.50
C CYS A 251 7.16 19.16 13.60
N GLY A 252 8.27 19.91 13.62
CA GLY A 252 8.56 20.85 14.70
C GLY A 252 8.69 20.15 16.07
N GLN A 253 7.79 20.47 17.01
CA GLN A 253 7.73 19.82 18.34
C GLN A 253 6.78 18.61 18.40
N GLU A 254 6.05 18.34 17.31
CA GLU A 254 5.10 17.25 17.23
C GLU A 254 5.64 16.11 16.36
N SER A 255 5.04 14.93 16.48
CA SER A 255 5.27 13.81 15.58
C SER A 255 4.00 13.57 14.77
N VAL A 256 4.18 13.30 13.47
CA VAL A 256 3.08 12.94 12.58
C VAL A 256 3.27 11.52 12.09
N TYR A 257 2.17 10.80 11.98
CA TYR A 257 2.14 9.38 11.63
C TYR A 257 1.46 9.19 10.27
N ILE A 258 2.00 8.27 9.47
CA ILE A 258 1.44 7.88 8.18
C ILE A 258 1.29 6.36 8.17
N LEU A 259 0.12 5.89 7.76
CA LEU A 259 -0.13 4.49 7.42
C LEU A 259 -0.22 4.39 5.91
N ALA A 260 0.54 3.47 5.32
CA ALA A 260 0.53 3.21 3.88
C ALA A 260 0.54 1.70 3.61
N ASP A 261 -0.26 1.24 2.65
CA ASP A 261 -0.30 -0.17 2.27
C ASP A 261 0.96 -0.58 1.50
N ARG A 262 1.59 0.37 0.81
CA ARG A 262 2.83 0.20 0.08
C ARG A 262 3.71 1.42 0.22
N VAL A 263 4.99 1.16 0.46
CA VAL A 263 6.07 2.14 0.41
C VAL A 263 7.13 1.57 -0.51
N ILE A 264 7.63 2.41 -1.42
CA ILE A 264 8.80 2.09 -2.24
C ILE A 264 9.83 3.17 -1.96
N ALA A 265 11.01 2.76 -1.50
CA ALA A 265 12.15 3.64 -1.31
C ALA A 265 13.15 3.46 -2.45
N SER A 266 13.49 4.54 -3.14
CA SER A 266 14.51 4.56 -4.19
C SER A 266 15.45 5.73 -3.99
N LEU A 267 16.75 5.50 -4.12
CA LEU A 267 17.77 6.55 -4.25
C LEU A 267 17.97 6.93 -5.72
#